data_AF-A0A1G1Z2P9-F1
#
_entry.id   AF-A0A1G1Z2P9-F1
#
_cell.length_a   1.000
_cell.length_b   1.000
_cell.length_c   1.000
_cell.angle_alpha   90.00
_cell.angle_beta   90.00
_cell.angle_gamma   90.00
#
_symmetry.space_group_name_H-M   'P 1'
#
loop_
_entity.id
_entity.type
_entity.pdbx_description
1 polymer ?
#
loop_
_entity_poly.entity_id
_entity_poly.type
_entity_poly.pdbx_seq_one_letter_code
_entity_poly.pdbx_strand_id
1 'polypeptide(L)'
;MFTLSYIKQRTIPILIFCYALFFIYWIWIYSTGETTTFHNYFWGLFPQGIFPIIGAIYGFSLSRKWGVMSSSLGRAIVFLSASNFFFGIGSIIWIYYNLVGGIEIPYPSLADVFWAFNILFFILGVIELGKGMGAGYKLRTPLGKATLILAPIIGVSLTYFVFISIGQGGSLGFEDSTPLQIFINMYYLLGDVVIFTVISLIYGLSYKILGGKFKWPANILFIGAILGYIADAIFTFQEAQGTYYNANIGDLLFTSSVFLSVVAVGSLDIKGISSRVREELTMFAPRADKAINNLVLEIVQRQVHIIGPVAWDEAVKVQGITIDAQKNSISVTGDPKVVLEQLVGKYEGLFGNASLEICREATRKFIAQVPQEQIPQILK
;
A
#
# COMPACT_ATOMS: atom_id res chain seq x y z
N MET A 1 -13.53 -24.12 -4.63
CA MET A 1 -13.31 -24.65 -3.26
C MET A 1 -11.98 -24.09 -2.72
N PHE A 2 -11.93 -22.78 -2.47
CA PHE A 2 -10.70 -22.03 -2.08
C PHE A 2 -10.91 -21.25 -0.78
N THR A 3 -11.60 -21.89 0.17
CA THR A 3 -11.87 -21.31 1.48
C THR A 3 -10.67 -21.54 2.40
N LEU A 4 -10.08 -20.44 2.90
CA LEU A 4 -9.35 -20.38 4.17
C LEU A 4 -7.92 -20.98 4.22
N SER A 5 -7.13 -20.89 3.15
CA SER A 5 -5.68 -21.20 3.20
C SER A 5 -4.92 -20.39 4.28
N TYR A 6 -5.38 -19.15 4.55
CA TYR A 6 -4.79 -18.25 5.55
C TYR A 6 -5.03 -18.69 7.01
N ILE A 7 -6.13 -19.41 7.29
CA ILE A 7 -6.45 -19.94 8.64
C ILE A 7 -5.45 -21.01 9.10
N LYS A 8 -4.67 -21.60 8.17
CA LYS A 8 -3.61 -22.55 8.54
C LYS A 8 -2.37 -21.90 9.16
N GLN A 9 -2.33 -20.58 9.37
CA GLN A 9 -1.32 -19.92 10.19
C GLN A 9 -1.85 -19.75 11.60
N ARG A 10 -1.19 -20.34 12.60
CA ARG A 10 -1.64 -20.29 14.00
C ARG A 10 -1.90 -18.85 14.49
N THR A 11 -1.21 -17.86 13.94
CA THR A 11 -1.35 -16.45 14.33
C THR A 11 -2.72 -15.85 13.99
N ILE A 12 -3.28 -16.11 12.80
CA ILE A 12 -4.55 -15.48 12.38
C ILE A 12 -5.75 -15.93 13.24
N PRO A 13 -5.96 -17.23 13.52
CA PRO A 13 -6.97 -17.69 14.45
C PRO A 13 -6.82 -17.11 15.86
N ILE A 14 -5.60 -16.92 16.35
CA ILE A 14 -5.35 -16.27 17.64
C ILE A 14 -5.84 -14.82 17.60
N LEU A 15 -5.51 -14.07 16.55
CA LEU A 15 -5.98 -12.69 16.39
C LEU A 15 -7.52 -12.62 16.32
N ILE A 16 -8.15 -13.51 15.55
CA ILE A 16 -9.61 -13.60 15.45
C ILE A 16 -10.24 -13.92 16.82
N PHE A 17 -9.65 -14.85 17.57
CA PHE A 17 -10.12 -15.20 18.91
C PHE A 17 -10.00 -14.02 19.87
N CYS A 18 -8.85 -13.30 19.88
CA CYS A 18 -8.68 -12.09 20.67
C CYS A 18 -9.72 -11.02 20.32
N TYR A 19 -9.95 -10.78 19.02
CA TYR A 19 -10.97 -9.83 18.58
C TYR A 19 -12.38 -10.25 18.98
N ALA A 20 -12.71 -11.54 18.92
CA ALA A 20 -14.01 -12.04 19.38
C ALA A 20 -14.21 -11.80 20.88
N LEU A 21 -13.16 -11.98 21.70
CA LEU A 21 -13.20 -11.64 23.12
C LEU A 21 -13.39 -10.13 23.34
N PHE A 22 -12.69 -9.29 22.59
CA PHE A 22 -12.88 -7.84 22.65
C PHE A 22 -14.29 -7.44 22.24
N PHE A 23 -14.84 -8.04 21.19
CA PHE A 23 -16.21 -7.76 20.76
C PHE A 23 -17.25 -8.14 21.83
N ILE A 24 -17.09 -9.29 22.48
CA ILE A 24 -17.96 -9.69 23.60
C ILE A 24 -17.81 -8.72 24.78
N TYR A 25 -16.58 -8.31 25.09
CA TYR A 25 -16.32 -7.33 26.15
C TYR A 25 -16.95 -5.97 25.84
N TRP A 26 -16.88 -5.52 24.59
CA TRP A 26 -17.54 -4.30 24.12
C TRP A 26 -19.06 -4.38 24.26
N ILE A 27 -19.68 -5.49 23.85
CA ILE A 27 -21.13 -5.69 24.03
C ILE A 27 -21.51 -5.53 25.49
N TRP A 28 -20.73 -6.12 26.39
CA TRP A 28 -20.96 -5.99 27.82
C TRP A 28 -20.87 -4.53 28.29
N ILE A 29 -19.78 -3.81 27.96
CA ILE A 29 -19.64 -2.37 28.28
C ILE A 29 -20.84 -1.59 27.74
N TYR A 30 -21.13 -1.72 26.45
CA TYR A 30 -22.19 -0.99 25.77
C TYR A 30 -23.57 -1.27 26.37
N SER A 31 -23.83 -2.51 26.79
CA SER A 31 -25.11 -2.91 27.39
C SER A 31 -25.37 -2.32 28.78
N THR A 32 -24.32 -1.86 29.49
CA THR A 32 -24.46 -1.23 30.81
C THR A 32 -25.05 0.18 30.73
N GLY A 33 -24.90 0.85 29.57
CA GLY A 33 -25.26 2.25 29.40
C GLY A 33 -24.33 3.24 30.11
N GLU A 34 -23.27 2.77 30.76
CA GLU A 34 -22.30 3.63 31.44
C GLU A 34 -21.26 4.17 30.45
N THR A 35 -20.85 5.44 30.62
CA THR A 35 -20.01 6.16 29.65
C THR A 35 -18.67 6.62 30.20
N THR A 36 -18.50 6.68 31.52
CA THR A 36 -17.34 7.26 32.20
C THR A 36 -16.67 6.30 33.20
N THR A 37 -16.91 5.00 33.06
CA THR A 37 -16.33 4.01 33.98
C THR A 37 -14.89 3.68 33.62
N PHE A 38 -14.20 3.02 34.57
CA PHE A 38 -12.92 2.40 34.30
C PHE A 38 -12.96 1.48 33.06
N HIS A 39 -14.05 0.76 32.82
CA HIS A 39 -14.16 -0.17 31.69
C HIS A 39 -14.26 0.56 30.34
N ASN A 40 -14.93 1.71 30.28
CA ASN A 40 -14.97 2.56 29.09
C ASN A 40 -13.55 2.98 28.69
N TYR A 41 -12.76 3.49 29.64
CA TYR A 41 -11.37 3.89 29.38
C TYR A 41 -10.45 2.69 29.13
N PHE A 42 -10.64 1.58 29.83
CA PHE A 42 -9.81 0.38 29.67
C PHE A 42 -9.92 -0.24 28.26
N TRP A 43 -11.02 0.01 27.55
CA TRP A 43 -11.18 -0.35 26.13
C TRP A 43 -10.07 0.21 25.23
N GLY A 44 -9.65 1.45 25.46
CA GLY A 44 -8.58 2.06 24.66
C GLY A 44 -7.20 1.45 24.92
N LEU A 45 -6.99 0.80 26.08
CA LEU A 45 -5.69 0.25 26.45
C LEU A 45 -5.38 -1.06 25.74
N PHE A 46 -6.28 -2.04 25.82
CA PHE A 46 -6.02 -3.39 25.28
C PHE A 46 -6.43 -3.53 23.81
N PRO A 47 -7.73 -3.42 23.46
CA PRO A 47 -8.21 -3.47 22.08
C PRO A 47 -7.53 -2.48 21.13
N GLN A 48 -7.41 -1.20 21.53
CA GLN A 48 -6.88 -0.15 20.67
C GLN A 48 -5.40 0.16 20.88
N GLY A 49 -4.84 -0.16 22.05
CA GLY A 49 -3.43 0.10 22.37
C GLY A 49 -2.50 -1.11 22.15
N ILE A 50 -2.59 -2.09 23.05
CA ILE A 50 -1.66 -3.23 23.11
C ILE A 50 -1.82 -4.16 21.90
N PHE A 51 -3.06 -4.46 21.49
CA PHE A 51 -3.34 -5.37 20.39
C PHE A 51 -2.70 -4.94 19.05
N PRO A 52 -2.86 -3.69 18.57
CA PRO A 52 -2.17 -3.22 17.37
C PRO A 52 -0.65 -3.33 17.47
N ILE A 53 -0.07 -3.05 18.64
CA ILE A 53 1.38 -3.13 18.86
C ILE A 53 1.87 -4.58 18.70
N ILE A 54 1.17 -5.55 19.27
CA ILE A 54 1.47 -6.97 19.08
C ILE A 54 1.38 -7.34 17.58
N GLY A 55 0.33 -6.87 16.91
CA GLY A 55 0.16 -7.04 15.47
C GLY A 55 1.31 -6.44 14.65
N ALA A 56 1.77 -5.25 15.02
CA ALA A 56 2.90 -4.57 14.41
C ALA A 56 4.22 -5.33 14.60
N ILE A 57 4.51 -5.82 15.81
CA ILE A 57 5.71 -6.63 16.09
C ILE A 57 5.73 -7.90 15.23
N TYR A 58 4.58 -8.57 15.10
CA TYR A 58 4.43 -9.70 14.20
C TYR A 58 4.66 -9.30 12.73
N GLY A 59 4.08 -8.19 12.29
CA GLY A 59 4.27 -7.66 10.94
C GLY A 59 5.72 -7.28 10.62
N PHE A 60 6.45 -6.64 11.55
CA PHE A 60 7.89 -6.39 11.39
C PHE A 60 8.69 -7.68 11.26
N SER A 61 8.35 -8.71 12.03
CA SER A 61 8.96 -10.04 11.91
C SER A 61 8.66 -10.67 10.55
N LEU A 62 7.43 -10.53 10.06
CA LEU A 62 7.01 -10.99 8.74
C LEU A 62 7.75 -10.27 7.60
N SER A 63 8.03 -8.97 7.75
CA SER A 63 8.72 -8.18 6.72
C SER A 63 10.09 -8.73 6.35
N ARG A 64 10.77 -9.41 7.30
CA ARG A 64 12.08 -10.06 7.07
C ARG A 64 12.01 -11.12 5.97
N LYS A 65 10.88 -11.82 5.86
CA LYS A 65 10.66 -12.81 4.77
C LYS A 65 10.60 -12.13 3.40
N TRP A 66 10.28 -10.85 3.36
CA TRP A 66 10.10 -10.06 2.15
C TRP A 66 11.23 -9.04 1.93
N GLY A 67 12.38 -9.24 2.56
CA GLY A 67 13.55 -8.35 2.36
C GLY A 67 13.43 -6.99 3.05
N VAL A 68 12.45 -6.80 3.93
CA VAL A 68 12.24 -5.55 4.70
C VAL A 68 12.15 -4.35 3.76
N MET A 69 13.19 -3.52 3.64
CA MET A 69 13.17 -2.31 2.80
C MET A 69 13.54 -2.57 1.32
N SER A 70 14.05 -3.74 0.99
CA SER A 70 14.57 -4.04 -0.35
C SER A 70 13.48 -4.30 -1.40
N SER A 71 12.27 -4.69 -0.98
CA SER A 71 11.14 -4.95 -1.88
C SER A 71 9.93 -4.08 -1.57
N SER A 72 9.08 -3.83 -2.57
CA SER A 72 7.84 -3.07 -2.38
C SER A 72 6.90 -3.75 -1.37
N LEU A 73 6.81 -5.09 -1.42
CA LEU A 73 5.96 -5.82 -0.47
C LEU A 73 6.54 -5.83 0.95
N GLY A 74 7.87 -5.90 1.08
CA GLY A 74 8.54 -5.75 2.38
C GLY A 74 8.30 -4.35 2.96
N ARG A 75 8.47 -3.29 2.16
CA ARG A 75 8.21 -1.91 2.58
C ARG A 75 6.74 -1.70 2.96
N ALA A 76 5.82 -2.27 2.19
CA ALA A 76 4.39 -2.24 2.51
C ALA A 76 4.12 -2.84 3.90
N ILE A 77 4.66 -4.02 4.19
CA ILE A 77 4.52 -4.68 5.49
C ILE A 77 5.13 -3.82 6.60
N VAL A 78 6.34 -3.27 6.40
CA VAL A 78 6.99 -2.39 7.38
C VAL A 78 6.13 -1.17 7.70
N PHE A 79 5.68 -0.45 6.68
CA PHE A 79 4.91 0.78 6.87
C PHE A 79 3.51 0.52 7.43
N LEU A 80 2.79 -0.52 6.97
CA LEU A 80 1.51 -0.89 7.59
C LEU A 80 1.67 -1.37 9.04
N SER A 81 2.79 -2.04 9.37
CA SER A 81 3.10 -2.40 10.76
C SER A 81 3.43 -1.18 11.60
N ALA A 82 4.22 -0.23 11.07
CA ALA A 82 4.50 1.03 11.73
C ALA A 82 3.22 1.82 11.98
N SER A 83 2.32 1.89 10.99
CA SER A 83 1.00 2.49 11.14
C SER A 83 0.24 1.91 12.34
N ASN A 84 0.10 0.59 12.43
CA ASN A 84 -0.55 -0.06 13.58
C ASN A 84 0.19 0.21 14.90
N PHE A 85 1.53 0.24 14.90
CA PHE A 85 2.32 0.57 16.09
C PHE A 85 2.03 1.98 16.60
N PHE A 86 2.05 2.97 15.71
CA PHE A 86 1.76 4.37 16.04
C PHE A 86 0.33 4.56 16.52
N PHE A 87 -0.65 3.85 15.91
CA PHE A 87 -2.02 3.83 16.42
C PHE A 87 -2.08 3.37 17.87
N GLY A 88 -1.47 2.22 18.16
CA GLY A 88 -1.49 1.66 19.52
C GLY A 88 -0.80 2.54 20.56
N ILE A 89 0.31 3.18 20.21
CA ILE A 89 0.96 4.15 21.12
C ILE A 89 0.06 5.37 21.35
N GLY A 90 -0.57 5.91 20.30
CA GLY A 90 -1.53 7.01 20.42
C GLY A 90 -2.68 6.66 21.37
N SER A 91 -3.27 5.47 21.24
CA SER A 91 -4.34 5.00 22.13
C SER A 91 -3.88 4.82 23.58
N ILE A 92 -2.66 4.31 23.82
CA ILE A 92 -2.11 4.22 25.18
C ILE A 92 -1.93 5.62 25.81
N ILE A 93 -1.45 6.59 25.04
CA ILE A 93 -1.28 7.97 25.49
C ILE A 93 -2.63 8.63 25.79
N TRP A 94 -3.64 8.43 24.93
CA TRP A 94 -5.00 8.90 25.16
C TRP A 94 -5.56 8.36 26.48
N ILE A 95 -5.43 7.05 26.72
CA ILE A 95 -5.90 6.43 27.96
C ILE A 95 -5.11 6.89 29.19
N TYR A 96 -3.82 7.21 29.06
CA TYR A 96 -3.07 7.83 30.15
C TYR A 96 -3.70 9.17 30.57
N TYR A 97 -4.08 10.02 29.60
CA TYR A 97 -4.80 11.27 29.91
C TYR A 97 -6.17 11.03 30.54
N ASN A 98 -6.92 10.02 30.11
CA ASN A 98 -8.21 9.69 30.71
C ASN A 98 -8.06 9.19 32.16
N LEU A 99 -7.27 8.14 32.38
CA LEU A 99 -7.21 7.43 33.67
C LEU A 99 -6.36 8.15 34.71
N VAL A 100 -5.27 8.82 34.28
CA VAL A 100 -4.32 9.49 35.19
C VAL A 100 -4.52 10.99 35.17
N GLY A 101 -4.75 11.56 33.99
CA GLY A 101 -4.95 13.00 33.82
C GLY A 101 -6.36 13.50 34.16
N GLY A 102 -7.36 12.61 34.18
CA GLY A 102 -8.76 12.98 34.36
C GLY A 102 -9.33 13.83 33.22
N ILE A 103 -8.69 13.82 32.05
CA ILE A 103 -9.11 14.59 30.87
C ILE A 103 -9.92 13.64 29.98
N GLU A 104 -11.20 13.92 29.74
CA GLU A 104 -12.08 13.04 28.95
C GLU A 104 -11.72 13.00 27.46
N ILE A 105 -11.45 14.16 26.88
CA ILE A 105 -11.06 14.33 25.47
C ILE A 105 -9.74 15.11 25.44
N PRO A 106 -8.58 14.44 25.46
CA PRO A 106 -7.28 15.11 25.39
C PRO A 106 -7.00 15.55 23.94
N TYR A 107 -7.59 16.66 23.53
CA TYR A 107 -7.42 17.25 22.19
C TYR A 107 -7.11 18.76 22.25
N PRO A 108 -6.10 19.26 21.52
CA PRO A 108 -5.02 18.49 20.90
C PRO A 108 -4.06 17.93 21.96
N SER A 109 -3.48 16.75 21.73
CA SER A 109 -2.53 16.13 22.66
C SER A 109 -1.39 15.39 21.97
N LEU A 110 -0.52 14.78 22.79
CA LEU A 110 0.53 13.92 22.28
C LEU A 110 -0.03 12.69 21.54
N ALA A 111 -1.25 12.24 21.84
CA ALA A 111 -1.88 11.13 21.11
C ALA A 111 -2.06 11.47 19.62
N ASP A 112 -2.46 12.70 19.30
CA ASP A 112 -2.67 13.18 17.93
C ASP A 112 -1.39 13.15 17.09
N VAL A 113 -0.22 13.36 17.71
CA VAL A 113 1.07 13.27 17.01
C VAL A 113 1.31 11.82 16.54
N PHE A 114 0.99 10.84 17.38
CA PHE A 114 1.14 9.43 17.03
C PHE A 114 0.07 8.99 16.01
N TRP A 115 -1.17 9.47 16.11
CA TRP A 115 -2.18 9.21 15.09
C TRP A 115 -1.87 9.89 13.74
N ALA A 116 -1.21 11.06 13.75
CA ALA A 116 -0.69 11.65 12.52
C ALA A 116 0.36 10.74 11.85
N PHE A 117 1.30 10.19 12.62
CA PHE A 117 2.23 9.18 12.08
C PHE A 117 1.53 7.91 11.60
N ASN A 118 0.45 7.47 12.28
CA ASN A 118 -0.36 6.35 11.83
C ASN A 118 -0.89 6.58 10.40
N ILE A 119 -1.47 7.74 10.12
CA ILE A 119 -1.99 8.12 8.80
C ILE A 119 -0.87 8.12 7.76
N LEU A 120 0.26 8.77 8.06
CA LEU A 120 1.41 8.84 7.15
C LEU A 120 1.91 7.45 6.76
N PHE A 121 2.18 6.59 7.76
CA PHE A 121 2.69 5.25 7.51
C PHE A 121 1.65 4.34 6.87
N PHE A 122 0.36 4.54 7.14
CA PHE A 122 -0.71 3.83 6.47
C PHE A 122 -0.66 4.11 4.97
N ILE A 123 -0.68 5.39 4.57
CA ILE A 123 -0.65 5.84 3.18
C ILE A 123 0.58 5.27 2.46
N LEU A 124 1.78 5.40 3.05
CA LEU A 124 3.00 4.84 2.49
C LEU A 124 2.92 3.31 2.32
N GLY A 125 2.34 2.62 3.31
CA GLY A 125 2.15 1.18 3.27
C GLY A 125 1.23 0.72 2.15
N VAL A 126 0.08 1.41 1.95
CA VAL A 126 -0.83 1.08 0.85
C VAL A 126 -0.16 1.39 -0.49
N ILE A 127 0.51 2.54 -0.66
CA ILE A 127 1.24 2.87 -1.90
C ILE A 127 2.25 1.78 -2.27
N GLU A 128 3.07 1.33 -1.31
CA GLU A 128 4.06 0.27 -1.55
C GLU A 128 3.39 -1.09 -1.84
N LEU A 129 2.24 -1.38 -1.22
CA LEU A 129 1.45 -2.56 -1.54
C LEU A 129 0.95 -2.51 -2.99
N GLY A 130 0.40 -1.37 -3.41
CA GLY A 130 -0.03 -1.13 -4.79
C GLY A 130 1.11 -1.28 -5.80
N LYS A 131 2.30 -0.77 -5.49
CA LYS A 131 3.51 -0.99 -6.31
C LYS A 131 3.85 -2.48 -6.41
N GLY A 132 3.87 -3.20 -5.29
CA GLY A 132 4.13 -4.64 -5.25
C GLY A 132 3.08 -5.47 -5.99
N MET A 133 1.84 -4.98 -6.06
CA MET A 133 0.74 -5.58 -6.80
C MET A 133 0.66 -5.11 -8.27
N GLY A 134 1.59 -4.26 -8.75
CA GLY A 134 1.63 -3.83 -10.14
C GLY A 134 0.57 -2.78 -10.53
N ALA A 135 0.00 -2.04 -9.59
CA ALA A 135 -0.99 -0.99 -9.86
C ALA A 135 -0.46 0.09 -10.84
N GLY A 136 0.86 0.33 -10.84
CA GLY A 136 1.53 1.27 -11.74
C GLY A 136 1.32 0.98 -13.23
N TYR A 137 1.16 -0.29 -13.63
CA TYR A 137 0.89 -0.64 -15.03
C TYR A 137 -0.51 -0.20 -15.47
N LYS A 138 -1.52 -0.41 -14.62
CA LYS A 138 -2.90 -0.01 -14.94
C LYS A 138 -3.12 1.50 -14.87
N LEU A 139 -2.35 2.22 -14.06
CA LEU A 139 -2.38 3.69 -14.04
C LEU A 139 -2.01 4.33 -15.38
N ARG A 140 -1.31 3.60 -16.28
CA ARG A 140 -0.96 4.11 -17.62
C ARG A 140 -2.13 4.05 -18.61
N THR A 141 -3.16 3.27 -18.31
CA THR A 141 -4.35 3.14 -19.17
C THR A 141 -5.25 4.39 -19.06
N PRO A 142 -6.08 4.70 -20.08
CA PRO A 142 -7.03 5.81 -20.01
C PRO A 142 -7.96 5.72 -18.79
N LEU A 143 -8.44 4.52 -18.48
CA LEU A 143 -9.28 4.27 -17.30
C LEU A 143 -8.51 4.55 -16.00
N GLY A 144 -7.27 4.07 -15.89
CA GLY A 144 -6.43 4.33 -14.72
C GLY A 144 -6.12 5.81 -14.51
N LYS A 145 -5.86 6.56 -15.59
CA LYS A 145 -5.69 8.03 -15.55
C LYS A 145 -6.97 8.74 -15.11
N ALA A 146 -8.13 8.32 -15.63
CA ALA A 146 -9.42 8.87 -15.21
C ALA A 146 -9.67 8.58 -13.72
N THR A 147 -9.40 7.36 -13.23
CA THR A 147 -9.53 7.03 -11.80
C THR A 147 -8.61 7.88 -10.94
N LEU A 148 -7.37 8.17 -11.39
CA LEU A 148 -6.41 9.03 -10.66
C LEU A 148 -6.94 10.45 -10.41
N ILE A 149 -7.80 10.95 -11.30
CA ILE A 149 -8.41 12.28 -11.17
C ILE A 149 -9.74 12.21 -10.41
N LEU A 150 -10.58 11.24 -10.73
CA LEU A 150 -11.92 11.12 -10.15
C LEU A 150 -11.89 10.68 -8.69
N ALA A 151 -10.99 9.78 -8.29
CA ALA A 151 -10.93 9.29 -6.91
C ALA A 151 -10.65 10.40 -5.88
N PRO A 152 -9.66 11.30 -6.08
CA PRO A 152 -9.47 12.46 -5.20
C PRO A 152 -10.67 13.39 -5.16
N ILE A 153 -11.30 13.69 -6.31
CA ILE A 153 -12.46 14.59 -6.35
C ILE A 153 -13.62 14.00 -5.55
N ILE A 154 -13.88 12.70 -5.73
CA ILE A 154 -14.90 11.97 -4.96
C ILE A 154 -14.53 11.96 -3.48
N GLY A 155 -13.27 11.70 -3.14
CA GLY A 155 -12.76 11.72 -1.78
C GLY A 155 -12.99 13.07 -1.09
N VAL A 156 -12.56 14.17 -1.72
CA VAL A 156 -12.79 15.54 -1.21
C VAL A 156 -14.27 15.82 -1.04
N SER A 157 -15.09 15.48 -2.04
CA SER A 157 -16.53 15.75 -2.00
C SER A 157 -17.21 14.96 -0.88
N LEU A 158 -16.82 13.69 -0.69
CA LEU A 158 -17.35 12.82 0.35
C LEU A 158 -16.89 13.28 1.74
N THR A 159 -15.61 13.61 1.92
CA THR A 159 -15.08 14.12 3.19
C THR A 159 -15.74 15.44 3.57
N TYR A 160 -15.88 16.38 2.62
CA TYR A 160 -16.61 17.63 2.87
C TYR A 160 -18.05 17.37 3.30
N PHE A 161 -18.76 16.50 2.58
CA PHE A 161 -20.16 16.20 2.90
C PHE A 161 -20.31 15.52 4.27
N VAL A 162 -19.47 14.53 4.58
CA VAL A 162 -19.56 13.74 5.81
C VAL A 162 -19.09 14.55 7.03
N PHE A 163 -17.90 15.14 6.98
CA PHE A 163 -17.29 15.75 8.16
C PHE A 163 -17.74 17.20 8.38
N ILE A 164 -17.85 17.99 7.30
CA ILE A 164 -18.17 19.41 7.42
C ILE A 164 -19.69 19.60 7.37
N SER A 165 -20.34 19.13 6.29
CA SER A 165 -21.78 19.37 6.11
C SER A 165 -22.65 18.63 7.14
N ILE A 166 -22.40 17.34 7.37
CA ILE A 166 -23.15 16.54 8.35
C ILE A 166 -22.52 16.65 9.74
N GLY A 167 -21.21 16.40 9.85
CA GLY A 167 -20.50 16.35 11.13
C GLY A 167 -20.52 17.66 11.91
N GLN A 168 -20.29 18.79 11.23
CA GLN A 168 -20.16 20.12 11.85
C GLN A 168 -21.28 21.11 11.44
N GLY A 169 -22.38 20.61 10.87
CA GLY A 169 -23.53 21.43 10.47
C GLY A 169 -23.23 22.46 9.36
N GLY A 170 -22.19 22.24 8.57
CA GLY A 170 -21.81 23.10 7.44
C GLY A 170 -20.89 24.26 7.77
N SER A 171 -20.49 24.43 9.04
CA SER A 171 -19.44 25.39 9.42
C SER A 171 -18.09 24.69 9.49
N LEU A 172 -17.00 25.42 9.20
CA LEU A 172 -15.63 24.91 9.40
C LEU A 172 -15.15 25.03 10.86
N GLY A 173 -15.92 25.70 11.73
CA GLY A 173 -15.65 25.76 13.17
C GLY A 173 -14.33 26.41 13.59
N PHE A 174 -13.68 27.20 12.72
CA PHE A 174 -12.34 27.74 13.01
C PHE A 174 -12.32 29.02 13.86
N GLU A 175 -13.48 29.61 14.18
CA GLU A 175 -13.56 30.92 14.83
C GLU A 175 -12.89 30.96 16.22
N ASP A 176 -13.01 29.88 16.99
CA ASP A 176 -12.40 29.74 18.33
C ASP A 176 -11.21 28.77 18.38
N SER A 177 -10.74 28.31 17.22
CA SER A 177 -9.67 27.31 17.14
C SER A 177 -8.28 27.96 17.20
N THR A 178 -7.39 27.39 18.02
CA THR A 178 -5.97 27.74 17.99
C THR A 178 -5.31 27.32 16.67
N PRO A 179 -4.20 27.95 16.25
CA PRO A 179 -3.49 27.53 15.03
C PRO A 179 -3.09 26.05 15.01
N LEU A 180 -2.77 25.48 16.18
CA LEU A 180 -2.45 24.06 16.31
C LEU A 180 -3.66 23.17 16.04
N GLN A 181 -4.84 23.52 16.58
CA GLN A 181 -6.08 22.79 16.31
C GLN A 181 -6.46 22.86 14.83
N ILE A 182 -6.36 24.04 14.21
CA ILE A 182 -6.61 24.19 12.77
C ILE A 182 -5.68 23.28 11.96
N PHE A 183 -4.39 23.26 12.30
CA PHE A 183 -3.42 22.40 11.63
C PHE A 183 -3.76 20.91 11.77
N ILE A 184 -4.07 20.45 12.97
CA ILE A 184 -4.38 19.04 13.25
C ILE A 184 -5.70 18.63 12.57
N ASN A 185 -6.75 19.45 12.68
CA ASN A 185 -8.03 19.21 11.99
C ASN A 185 -7.83 19.10 10.48
N MET A 186 -7.02 19.98 9.89
CA MET A 186 -6.72 19.91 8.47
C MET A 186 -5.89 18.69 8.09
N TYR A 187 -4.98 18.27 8.97
CA TYR A 187 -4.21 17.06 8.78
C TYR A 187 -5.12 15.82 8.71
N TYR A 188 -6.06 15.67 9.65
CA TYR A 188 -7.01 14.55 9.64
C TYR A 188 -7.89 14.56 8.39
N LEU A 189 -8.53 15.70 8.07
CA LEU A 189 -9.38 15.85 6.88
C LEU A 189 -8.65 15.53 5.57
N LEU A 190 -7.42 16.02 5.41
CA LEU A 190 -6.59 15.71 4.23
C LEU A 190 -6.14 14.24 4.25
N GLY A 191 -5.81 13.71 5.43
CA GLY A 191 -5.49 12.32 5.66
C GLY A 191 -6.59 11.39 5.13
N ASP A 192 -7.84 11.65 5.51
CA ASP A 192 -9.02 10.88 5.08
C ASP A 192 -9.21 10.89 3.57
N VAL A 193 -9.11 12.08 2.95
CA VAL A 193 -9.19 12.23 1.50
C VAL A 193 -8.11 11.39 0.82
N VAL A 194 -6.87 11.46 1.30
CA VAL A 194 -5.73 10.73 0.71
C VAL A 194 -5.88 9.23 0.93
N ILE A 195 -6.28 8.79 2.12
CA ILE A 195 -6.55 7.37 2.43
C ILE A 195 -7.61 6.83 1.48
N PHE A 196 -8.76 7.49 1.38
CA PHE A 196 -9.86 7.08 0.50
C PHE A 196 -9.41 6.97 -0.96
N THR A 197 -8.65 7.97 -1.41
CA THR A 197 -8.11 8.04 -2.78
C THR A 197 -7.15 6.88 -3.07
N VAL A 198 -6.12 6.71 -2.24
CA VAL A 198 -5.06 5.71 -2.44
C VAL A 198 -5.65 4.30 -2.39
N ILE A 199 -6.58 4.05 -1.47
CA ILE A 199 -7.24 2.76 -1.33
C ILE A 199 -8.12 2.44 -2.53
N SER A 200 -8.92 3.41 -2.99
CA SER A 200 -9.80 3.25 -4.15
C SER A 200 -9.00 2.98 -5.44
N LEU A 201 -7.90 3.70 -5.63
CA LEU A 201 -6.97 3.47 -6.75
C LEU A 201 -6.37 2.07 -6.68
N ILE A 202 -5.86 1.67 -5.53
CA ILE A 202 -5.16 0.39 -5.42
C ILE A 202 -6.12 -0.79 -5.52
N TYR A 203 -7.31 -0.69 -4.96
CA TYR A 203 -8.35 -1.70 -5.12
C TYR A 203 -8.80 -1.86 -6.58
N GLY A 204 -9.19 -0.74 -7.23
CA GLY A 204 -9.68 -0.76 -8.61
C GLY A 204 -8.62 -1.23 -9.62
N LEU A 205 -7.36 -0.89 -9.38
CA LEU A 205 -6.27 -1.14 -10.33
C LEU A 205 -5.56 -2.47 -10.10
N SER A 206 -5.57 -3.04 -8.90
CA SER A 206 -4.80 -4.26 -8.59
C SER A 206 -5.52 -5.57 -8.93
N TYR A 207 -6.74 -5.51 -9.46
CA TYR A 207 -7.54 -6.71 -9.77
C TYR A 207 -6.86 -7.59 -10.85
N LYS A 208 -6.59 -8.87 -10.54
CA LYS A 208 -5.98 -9.93 -11.39
C LYS A 208 -4.45 -10.04 -11.44
N ILE A 209 -3.68 -9.23 -10.71
CA ILE A 209 -2.21 -9.36 -10.71
C ILE A 209 -1.78 -10.49 -9.75
N LEU A 210 -0.80 -11.32 -10.15
CA LEU A 210 -0.29 -12.49 -9.40
C LEU A 210 -1.34 -13.57 -9.06
N GLY A 211 -2.24 -13.86 -10.00
CA GLY A 211 -3.26 -14.90 -9.83
C GLY A 211 -4.28 -14.59 -8.72
N GLY A 212 -4.38 -13.32 -8.30
CA GLY A 212 -5.33 -12.89 -7.27
C GLY A 212 -4.95 -13.29 -5.84
N LYS A 213 -3.75 -13.81 -5.58
CA LYS A 213 -3.35 -14.23 -4.23
C LYS A 213 -3.35 -13.06 -3.23
N PHE A 214 -2.93 -11.87 -3.66
CA PHE A 214 -2.94 -10.66 -2.84
C PHE A 214 -4.29 -9.94 -2.79
N LYS A 215 -5.30 -10.42 -3.51
CA LYS A 215 -6.64 -9.80 -3.52
C LYS A 215 -7.26 -9.76 -2.13
N TRP A 216 -7.17 -10.86 -1.39
CA TRP A 216 -7.79 -10.94 -0.06
C TRP A 216 -7.16 -10.00 0.96
N PRO A 217 -5.82 -9.96 1.14
CA PRO A 217 -5.16 -8.96 1.97
C PRO A 217 -5.57 -7.52 1.61
N ALA A 218 -5.60 -7.18 0.31
CA ALA A 218 -5.99 -5.85 -0.15
C ALA A 218 -7.47 -5.52 0.17
N ASN A 219 -8.38 -6.49 -0.01
CA ASN A 219 -9.80 -6.31 0.31
C ASN A 219 -10.04 -6.14 1.81
N ILE A 220 -9.34 -6.91 2.64
CA ILE A 220 -9.43 -6.80 4.10
C ILE A 220 -8.96 -5.41 4.53
N LEU A 221 -7.83 -4.93 3.98
CA LEU A 221 -7.30 -3.60 4.25
C LEU A 221 -8.25 -2.48 3.77
N PHE A 222 -8.86 -2.64 2.58
CA PHE A 222 -9.87 -1.73 2.04
C PHE A 222 -11.07 -1.61 2.97
N ILE A 223 -11.63 -2.73 3.41
CA ILE A 223 -12.77 -2.75 4.34
C ILE A 223 -12.37 -2.13 5.68
N GLY A 224 -11.18 -2.47 6.20
CA GLY A 224 -10.67 -1.90 7.44
C GLY A 224 -10.58 -0.38 7.40
N ALA A 225 -10.05 0.18 6.32
CA ALA A 225 -9.95 1.62 6.17
C ALA A 225 -11.31 2.32 6.01
N ILE A 226 -12.28 1.69 5.35
CA ILE A 226 -13.66 2.21 5.32
C ILE A 226 -14.24 2.26 6.73
N LEU A 227 -14.04 1.23 7.54
CA LEU A 227 -14.49 1.25 8.94
C LEU A 227 -13.79 2.33 9.75
N GLY A 228 -12.50 2.57 9.50
CA GLY A 228 -11.74 3.68 10.12
C GLY A 228 -12.34 5.04 9.74
N TYR A 229 -12.54 5.29 8.44
CA TYR A 229 -13.17 6.52 7.95
C TYR A 229 -14.58 6.76 8.55
N ILE A 230 -15.39 5.69 8.66
CA ILE A 230 -16.71 5.80 9.31
C ILE A 230 -16.57 6.08 10.80
N ALA A 231 -15.57 5.49 11.47
CA ALA A 231 -15.28 5.75 12.87
C ALA A 231 -14.88 7.21 13.11
N ASP A 232 -14.00 7.78 12.27
CA ASP A 232 -13.61 9.19 12.31
C ASP A 232 -14.82 10.12 12.09
N ALA A 233 -15.71 9.77 11.16
CA ALA A 233 -16.94 10.52 10.92
C ALA A 233 -17.88 10.50 12.14
N ILE A 234 -18.05 9.34 12.78
CA ILE A 234 -18.86 9.19 14.00
C ILE A 234 -18.22 9.98 15.15
N PHE A 235 -16.89 9.88 15.32
CA PHE A 235 -16.16 10.64 16.33
C PHE A 235 -16.38 12.15 16.15
N THR A 236 -16.17 12.67 14.94
CA THR A 236 -16.33 14.10 14.63
C THR A 236 -17.76 14.57 14.92
N PHE A 237 -18.76 13.79 14.52
CA PHE A 237 -20.16 14.12 14.77
C PHE A 237 -20.51 14.10 16.27
N GLN A 238 -20.02 13.10 17.01
CA GLN A 238 -20.30 12.98 18.44
C GLN A 238 -19.54 14.02 19.27
N GLU A 239 -18.32 14.36 18.90
CA GLU A 239 -17.55 15.46 19.50
C GLU A 239 -18.29 16.79 19.30
N ALA A 240 -18.73 17.08 18.08
CA ALA A 240 -19.49 18.30 17.77
C ALA A 240 -20.80 18.41 18.57
N GLN A 241 -21.40 17.28 18.95
CA GLN A 241 -22.61 17.23 19.78
C GLN A 241 -22.32 17.12 21.28
N GLY A 242 -21.06 16.98 21.70
CA GLY A 242 -20.70 16.72 23.09
C GLY A 242 -21.22 15.38 23.62
N THR A 243 -21.43 14.40 22.74
CA THR A 243 -21.96 13.06 23.07
C THR A 243 -20.91 11.97 22.96
N TYR A 244 -19.66 12.31 22.65
CA TYR A 244 -18.56 11.36 22.58
C TYR A 244 -18.25 10.78 23.97
N TYR A 245 -17.94 9.49 24.02
CA TYR A 245 -17.46 8.79 25.19
C TYR A 245 -16.66 7.55 24.75
N ASN A 246 -15.72 7.10 25.59
CA ASN A 246 -14.87 5.96 25.27
C ASN A 246 -15.67 4.64 25.25
N ALA A 247 -15.25 3.70 24.41
CA ALA A 247 -15.92 2.44 24.12
C ALA A 247 -17.32 2.58 23.47
N ASN A 248 -17.60 3.70 22.81
CA ASN A 248 -18.80 3.84 21.99
C ASN A 248 -18.69 3.02 20.68
N ILE A 249 -19.66 3.19 19.78
CA ILE A 249 -19.68 2.47 18.50
C ILE A 249 -18.54 2.89 17.55
N GLY A 250 -18.12 4.16 17.57
CA GLY A 250 -16.97 4.65 16.82
C GLY A 250 -15.68 3.95 17.27
N ASP A 251 -15.48 3.81 18.57
CA ASP A 251 -14.32 3.10 19.14
C ASP A 251 -14.28 1.62 18.78
N LEU A 252 -15.44 0.96 18.65
CA LEU A 252 -15.51 -0.40 18.12
C LEU A 252 -15.09 -0.45 16.65
N LEU A 253 -15.52 0.51 15.84
CA LEU A 253 -15.14 0.59 14.43
C LEU A 253 -13.65 0.87 14.25
N PHE A 254 -13.03 1.71 15.08
CA PHE A 254 -11.58 1.88 15.12
C PHE A 254 -10.86 0.57 15.45
N THR A 255 -11.30 -0.14 16.50
CA THR A 255 -10.76 -1.47 16.85
C THR A 255 -10.90 -2.45 15.70
N SER A 256 -12.05 -2.44 15.01
CA SER A 256 -12.33 -3.29 13.84
C SER A 256 -11.40 -2.95 12.67
N SER A 257 -11.19 -1.66 12.41
CA SER A 257 -10.29 -1.16 11.36
C SER A 257 -8.86 -1.66 11.56
N VAL A 258 -8.32 -1.46 12.76
CA VAL A 258 -6.97 -1.87 13.12
C VAL A 258 -6.84 -3.39 13.16
N PHE A 259 -7.84 -4.11 13.65
CA PHE A 259 -7.89 -5.56 13.57
C PHE A 259 -7.77 -6.07 12.13
N LEU A 260 -8.56 -5.52 11.22
CA LEU A 260 -8.50 -5.89 9.81
C LEU A 260 -7.16 -5.51 9.19
N SER A 261 -6.57 -4.37 9.55
CA SER A 261 -5.21 -3.99 9.13
C SER A 261 -4.16 -5.04 9.56
N VAL A 262 -4.18 -5.46 10.83
CA VAL A 262 -3.26 -6.48 11.35
C VAL A 262 -3.48 -7.84 10.65
N VAL A 263 -4.73 -8.24 10.43
CA VAL A 263 -5.07 -9.48 9.71
C VAL A 263 -4.65 -9.39 8.24
N ALA A 264 -4.82 -8.24 7.59
CA ALA A 264 -4.40 -8.01 6.21
C ALA A 264 -2.88 -8.17 6.09
N VAL A 265 -2.11 -7.53 6.96
CA VAL A 265 -0.65 -7.68 7.02
C VAL A 265 -0.25 -9.14 7.23
N GLY A 266 -0.87 -9.82 8.20
CA GLY A 266 -0.58 -11.23 8.46
C GLY A 266 -0.92 -12.14 7.27
N SER A 267 -1.97 -11.82 6.52
CA SER A 267 -2.39 -12.54 5.33
C SER A 267 -1.43 -12.37 4.14
N LEU A 268 -0.48 -11.43 4.20
CA LEU A 268 0.62 -11.32 3.23
C LEU A 268 1.68 -12.43 3.40
N ASP A 269 1.64 -13.20 4.49
CA ASP A 269 2.45 -14.42 4.64
C ASP A 269 1.87 -15.56 3.78
N ILE A 270 2.02 -15.50 2.46
CA ILE A 270 1.45 -16.50 1.57
C ILE A 270 2.29 -17.79 1.63
N LYS A 271 1.70 -18.85 2.18
CA LYS A 271 2.27 -20.22 2.14
C LYS A 271 2.28 -20.75 0.69
N GLY A 272 3.38 -21.38 0.28
CA GLY A 272 3.52 -22.02 -1.04
C GLY A 272 4.01 -21.12 -2.17
N ILE A 273 4.45 -19.89 -1.89
CA ILE A 273 5.34 -19.16 -2.81
C ILE A 273 6.74 -19.73 -2.60
N SER A 274 7.31 -20.39 -3.62
CA SER A 274 8.67 -20.91 -3.55
C SER A 274 9.66 -19.77 -3.27
N SER A 275 10.79 -20.08 -2.62
CA SER A 275 11.87 -19.11 -2.40
C SER A 275 12.22 -18.35 -3.68
N ARG A 276 12.21 -19.04 -4.83
CA ARG A 276 12.40 -18.48 -6.17
C ARG A 276 11.35 -17.44 -6.58
N VAL A 277 10.05 -17.73 -6.46
CA VAL A 277 8.99 -16.75 -6.82
C VAL A 277 8.99 -15.57 -5.84
N ARG A 278 9.36 -15.81 -4.58
CA ARG A 278 9.54 -14.76 -3.58
C ARG A 278 10.72 -13.86 -3.93
N GLU A 279 11.84 -14.46 -4.33
CA GLU A 279 13.01 -13.78 -4.88
C GLU A 279 12.64 -12.93 -6.09
N GLU A 280 11.94 -13.50 -7.07
CA GLU A 280 11.43 -12.79 -8.24
C GLU A 280 10.54 -11.59 -7.83
N LEU A 281 9.56 -11.76 -6.93
CA LEU A 281 8.71 -10.68 -6.39
C LEU A 281 9.47 -9.60 -5.62
N THR A 282 10.53 -9.98 -4.88
CA THR A 282 11.41 -9.02 -4.21
C THR A 282 12.33 -8.28 -5.19
N MET A 283 12.56 -8.84 -6.38
CA MET A 283 13.47 -8.32 -7.40
C MET A 283 12.79 -7.52 -8.52
N PHE A 284 11.46 -7.60 -8.70
CA PHE A 284 10.79 -7.11 -9.92
C PHE A 284 10.69 -5.59 -10.11
N ALA A 285 10.60 -4.78 -9.06
CA ALA A 285 10.33 -3.34 -9.27
C ALA A 285 11.56 -2.54 -9.79
N PRO A 286 12.79 -2.72 -9.26
CA PRO A 286 13.97 -1.99 -9.75
C PRO A 286 14.71 -2.70 -10.89
N ARG A 287 14.42 -3.99 -11.16
CA ARG A 287 15.11 -4.75 -12.22
C ARG A 287 14.37 -4.81 -13.55
N ALA A 288 13.10 -4.45 -13.71
CA ALA A 288 12.51 -4.49 -15.05
C ALA A 288 13.28 -3.57 -16.02
N ASP A 289 13.55 -2.33 -15.61
CA ASP A 289 14.36 -1.39 -16.39
C ASP A 289 15.81 -1.88 -16.53
N LYS A 290 16.41 -2.43 -15.46
CA LYS A 290 17.77 -3.00 -15.51
C LYS A 290 17.87 -4.25 -16.38
N ALA A 291 16.84 -5.09 -16.41
CA ALA A 291 16.77 -6.31 -17.19
C ALA A 291 16.52 -5.98 -18.67
N ILE A 292 15.69 -4.96 -18.95
CA ILE A 292 15.56 -4.37 -20.28
C ILE A 292 16.91 -3.80 -20.75
N ASN A 293 17.59 -3.02 -19.91
CA ASN A 293 18.91 -2.47 -20.24
C ASN A 293 19.94 -3.57 -20.51
N ASN A 294 19.96 -4.62 -19.68
CA ASN A 294 20.83 -5.77 -19.86
C ASN A 294 20.47 -6.60 -21.10
N LEU A 295 19.17 -6.75 -21.42
CA LEU A 295 18.70 -7.43 -22.63
C LEU A 295 19.14 -6.66 -23.87
N VAL A 296 18.91 -5.35 -23.92
CA VAL A 296 19.37 -4.49 -25.02
C VAL A 296 20.89 -4.59 -25.16
N LEU A 297 21.63 -4.51 -24.06
CA LEU A 297 23.08 -4.66 -24.06
C LEU A 297 23.54 -6.03 -24.61
N GLU A 298 22.95 -7.14 -24.17
CA GLU A 298 23.27 -8.48 -24.69
C GLU A 298 22.95 -8.57 -26.19
N ILE A 299 21.81 -8.04 -26.65
CA ILE A 299 21.44 -8.01 -28.07
C ILE A 299 22.51 -7.26 -28.86
N VAL A 300 22.90 -6.05 -28.45
CA VAL A 300 23.93 -5.28 -29.15
C VAL A 300 25.26 -6.03 -29.14
N GLN A 301 25.71 -6.57 -28.01
CA GLN A 301 26.97 -7.32 -27.94
C GLN A 301 26.98 -8.58 -28.81
N ARG A 302 25.86 -9.31 -28.89
CA ARG A 302 25.71 -10.47 -29.77
C ARG A 302 25.77 -10.07 -31.24
N GLN A 303 25.16 -8.94 -31.60
CA GLN A 303 25.23 -8.39 -32.95
C GLN A 303 26.64 -7.93 -33.31
N VAL A 304 27.38 -7.32 -32.38
CA VAL A 304 28.79 -6.93 -32.59
C VAL A 304 29.64 -8.12 -33.00
N HIS A 305 29.38 -9.30 -32.45
CA HIS A 305 30.14 -10.51 -32.80
C HIS A 305 29.94 -10.97 -34.25
N ILE A 306 28.90 -10.46 -34.93
CA ILE A 306 28.43 -10.98 -36.22
C ILE A 306 28.53 -9.91 -37.30
N ILE A 307 28.08 -8.70 -37.01
CA ILE A 307 28.12 -7.56 -37.94
C ILE A 307 29.23 -6.55 -37.58
N GLY A 308 30.03 -6.83 -36.55
CA GLY A 308 31.15 -6.00 -36.15
C GLY A 308 30.72 -4.71 -35.42
N PRO A 309 31.62 -3.72 -35.31
CA PRO A 309 31.38 -2.50 -34.54
C PRO A 309 30.19 -1.67 -35.04
N VAL A 310 29.77 -1.88 -36.30
CA VAL A 310 28.58 -1.23 -36.90
C VAL A 310 27.30 -1.48 -36.09
N ALA A 311 27.23 -2.57 -35.31
CA ALA A 311 26.12 -2.82 -34.41
C ALA A 311 25.90 -1.67 -33.40
N TRP A 312 26.99 -1.12 -32.85
CA TRP A 312 26.91 0.01 -31.92
C TRP A 312 26.37 1.27 -32.60
N ASP A 313 26.82 1.54 -33.83
CA ASP A 313 26.39 2.71 -34.60
C ASP A 313 24.90 2.67 -34.91
N GLU A 314 24.35 1.48 -35.15
CA GLU A 314 22.90 1.32 -35.36
C GLU A 314 22.10 1.40 -34.07
N ALA A 315 22.63 0.86 -32.96
CA ALA A 315 21.97 0.96 -31.66
C ALA A 315 21.79 2.41 -31.21
N VAL A 316 22.79 3.28 -31.44
CA VAL A 316 22.73 4.71 -31.09
C VAL A 316 21.66 5.46 -31.91
N LYS A 317 21.33 4.98 -33.11
CA LYS A 317 20.31 5.60 -33.98
C LYS A 317 18.88 5.28 -33.53
N VAL A 318 18.68 4.35 -32.60
CA VAL A 318 17.36 3.98 -32.08
C VAL A 318 16.92 4.99 -31.03
N GLN A 319 15.75 5.58 -31.23
CA GLN A 319 15.19 6.55 -30.30
C GLN A 319 14.92 5.89 -28.94
N GLY A 320 15.46 6.47 -27.87
CA GLY A 320 15.29 5.95 -26.52
C GLY A 320 16.41 5.02 -26.04
N ILE A 321 17.47 4.81 -26.83
CA ILE A 321 18.72 4.16 -26.37
C ILE A 321 19.74 5.25 -26.06
N THR A 322 20.38 5.17 -24.89
CA THR A 322 21.54 5.98 -24.54
C THR A 322 22.67 5.07 -24.06
N ILE A 323 23.87 5.30 -24.58
CA ILE A 323 25.04 4.46 -24.30
C ILE A 323 26.02 5.25 -23.44
N ASP A 324 26.32 4.73 -22.25
CA ASP A 324 27.40 5.23 -21.42
C ASP A 324 28.65 4.40 -21.69
N ALA A 325 29.51 4.92 -22.57
CA ALA A 325 30.76 4.28 -22.98
C ALA A 325 31.77 4.16 -21.83
N GLN A 326 31.68 5.00 -20.79
CA GLN A 326 32.60 4.93 -19.65
C GLN A 326 32.26 3.80 -18.69
N LYS A 327 30.99 3.39 -18.64
CA LYS A 327 30.49 2.34 -17.74
C LYS A 327 30.11 1.04 -18.46
N ASN A 328 30.28 0.98 -19.78
CA ASN A 328 29.85 -0.12 -20.63
C ASN A 328 28.39 -0.52 -20.35
N SER A 329 27.51 0.48 -20.24
CA SER A 329 26.11 0.30 -19.86
C SER A 329 25.18 1.05 -20.81
N ILE A 330 24.05 0.43 -21.11
CA ILE A 330 22.99 1.04 -21.92
C ILE A 330 21.83 1.41 -20.98
N SER A 331 21.19 2.55 -21.23
CA SER A 331 19.92 2.91 -20.62
C SER A 331 18.83 3.06 -21.68
N VAL A 332 17.70 2.41 -21.43
CA VAL A 332 16.50 2.48 -22.25
C VAL A 332 15.50 3.45 -21.63
N THR A 333 15.02 4.39 -22.43
CA THR A 333 14.00 5.37 -22.06
C THR A 333 12.83 5.30 -23.04
N GLY A 334 11.59 5.39 -22.56
CA GLY A 334 10.39 5.25 -23.38
C GLY A 334 9.71 3.89 -23.23
N ASP A 335 8.96 3.45 -24.24
CA ASP A 335 8.31 2.13 -24.25
C ASP A 335 9.33 1.05 -24.67
N PRO A 336 9.73 0.12 -23.78
CA PRO A 336 10.74 -0.89 -24.08
C PRO A 336 10.38 -1.78 -25.27
N LYS A 337 9.08 -2.04 -25.49
CA LYS A 337 8.62 -2.87 -26.61
C LYS A 337 8.95 -2.20 -27.94
N VAL A 338 8.66 -0.90 -28.05
CA VAL A 338 8.92 -0.10 -29.26
C VAL A 338 10.42 0.02 -29.50
N VAL A 339 11.20 0.27 -28.45
CA VAL A 339 12.67 0.36 -28.55
C VAL A 339 13.26 -0.97 -29.04
N LEU A 340 12.82 -2.11 -28.49
CA LEU A 340 13.26 -3.43 -28.93
C LEU A 340 12.84 -3.74 -30.36
N GLU A 341 11.62 -3.39 -30.79
CA GLU A 341 11.17 -3.57 -32.18
C GLU A 341 12.03 -2.76 -33.16
N GLN A 342 12.30 -1.50 -32.85
CA GLN A 342 13.12 -0.63 -33.69
C GLN A 342 14.58 -1.12 -33.77
N LEU A 343 15.16 -1.53 -32.63
CA LEU A 343 16.52 -2.06 -32.58
C LEU A 343 16.67 -3.34 -33.39
N VAL A 344 15.75 -4.29 -33.21
CA VAL A 344 15.79 -5.56 -33.93
C VAL A 344 15.54 -5.35 -35.41
N GLY A 345 14.56 -4.50 -35.78
CA GLY A 345 14.28 -4.18 -37.18
C GLY A 345 15.46 -3.53 -37.90
N LYS A 346 16.26 -2.72 -37.19
CA LYS A 346 17.52 -2.17 -37.73
C LYS A 346 18.53 -3.26 -38.08
N TYR A 347 18.74 -4.21 -37.18
CA TYR A 347 19.69 -5.30 -37.43
C TYR A 347 19.19 -6.31 -38.46
N GLU A 348 17.89 -6.60 -38.47
CA GLU A 348 17.25 -7.41 -39.50
C GLU A 348 17.37 -6.75 -40.87
N GLY A 349 17.18 -5.44 -40.98
CA GLY A 349 17.34 -4.71 -42.24
C GLY A 349 18.75 -4.78 -42.83
N LEU A 350 19.78 -4.90 -41.98
CA LEU A 350 21.18 -4.96 -42.40
C LEU A 350 21.67 -6.38 -42.71
N PHE A 351 21.18 -7.38 -41.99
CA PHE A 351 21.75 -8.73 -42.04
C PHE A 351 20.70 -9.85 -42.15
N GLY A 352 19.45 -9.48 -42.42
CA GLY A 352 18.33 -10.37 -42.67
C GLY A 352 17.98 -11.26 -41.47
N ASN A 353 17.32 -12.38 -41.78
CA ASN A 353 16.76 -13.32 -40.81
C ASN A 353 17.80 -13.92 -39.85
N ALA A 354 19.07 -13.99 -40.25
CA ALA A 354 20.14 -14.49 -39.39
C ALA A 354 20.25 -13.63 -38.13
N SER A 355 20.35 -12.32 -38.31
CA SER A 355 20.41 -11.33 -37.22
C SER A 355 19.19 -11.40 -36.29
N LEU A 356 18.00 -11.61 -36.86
CA LEU A 356 16.78 -11.75 -36.06
C LEU A 356 16.84 -12.97 -35.12
N GLU A 357 17.36 -14.10 -35.60
CA GLU A 357 17.44 -15.32 -34.79
C GLU A 357 18.42 -15.18 -33.62
N ILE A 358 19.52 -14.42 -33.82
CA ILE A 358 20.46 -14.07 -32.74
C ILE A 358 19.80 -13.20 -31.69
N CYS A 359 18.98 -12.22 -32.11
CA CYS A 359 18.21 -11.39 -31.18
C CYS A 359 17.21 -12.24 -30.37
N ARG A 360 16.55 -13.23 -30.99
CA ARG A 360 15.69 -14.19 -30.29
C ARG A 360 16.47 -15.03 -29.28
N GLU A 361 17.63 -15.54 -29.67
CA GLU A 361 18.48 -16.34 -28.78
C GLU A 361 18.95 -15.53 -27.56
N ALA A 362 19.36 -14.28 -27.76
CA ALA A 362 19.69 -13.36 -26.67
C ALA A 362 18.48 -13.14 -25.75
N THR A 363 17.29 -12.94 -26.33
CA THR A 363 16.05 -12.71 -25.59
C THR A 363 15.63 -13.90 -24.72
N ARG A 364 15.86 -15.14 -25.17
CA ARG A 364 15.53 -16.35 -24.40
C ARG A 364 16.18 -16.37 -23.02
N LYS A 365 17.38 -15.81 -22.85
CA LYS A 365 18.07 -15.74 -21.55
C LYS A 365 17.39 -14.78 -20.56
N PHE A 366 16.66 -13.78 -21.07
CA PHE A 366 16.02 -12.73 -20.29
C PHE A 366 14.50 -12.86 -20.24
N ILE A 367 13.90 -13.84 -20.93
CA ILE A 367 12.44 -14.03 -21.04
C ILE A 367 11.75 -14.20 -19.68
N ALA A 368 12.48 -14.73 -18.68
CA ALA A 368 11.98 -14.91 -17.32
C ALA A 368 12.16 -13.64 -16.45
N GLN A 369 12.99 -12.69 -16.89
CA GLN A 369 13.37 -11.48 -16.14
C GLN A 369 12.65 -10.22 -16.65
N VAL A 370 12.13 -10.26 -17.88
CA VAL A 370 11.42 -9.16 -18.54
C VAL A 370 9.93 -9.52 -18.67
N PRO A 371 8.99 -8.60 -18.34
CA PRO A 371 7.56 -8.83 -18.56
C PRO A 371 7.27 -9.18 -20.03
N GLN A 372 6.50 -10.25 -20.25
CA GLN A 372 6.14 -10.74 -21.59
C GLN A 372 5.47 -9.71 -22.50
N GLU A 373 4.83 -8.70 -21.94
CA GLU A 373 4.16 -7.61 -22.67
C GLU A 373 5.15 -6.58 -23.23
N GLN A 374 6.33 -6.48 -22.62
CA GLN A 374 7.42 -5.59 -23.05
C GLN A 374 8.33 -6.24 -24.09
N ILE A 375 8.23 -7.56 -24.28
CA ILE A 375 8.94 -8.28 -25.32
C ILE A 375 8.08 -8.27 -26.59
N PRO A 376 8.57 -7.69 -27.69
CA PRO A 376 7.82 -7.68 -28.93
C PRO A 376 7.66 -9.06 -29.55
N GLN A 377 6.61 -9.23 -30.33
CA GLN A 377 6.22 -10.54 -30.86
C GLN A 377 7.29 -11.13 -31.79
N ILE A 378 8.09 -10.28 -32.43
CA ILE A 378 9.20 -10.69 -33.30
C ILE A 378 10.32 -11.41 -32.52
N LEU A 379 10.45 -11.16 -31.21
CA LEU A 379 11.47 -11.70 -30.31
C LEU A 379 10.99 -12.88 -29.44
N LYS A 380 9.71 -13.25 -29.55
CA LYS A 380 9.15 -14.44 -28.91
C LYS A 380 9.37 -15.63 -29.81
#